data_AF-A0A257AS50-F1
#
_entry.id   AF-A0A257AS50-F1
#
_cell.length_a   1.000
_cell.length_b   1.000
_cell.length_c   1.000
_cell.angle_alpha   90.00
_cell.angle_beta   90.00
_cell.angle_gamma   90.00
#
_symmetry.space_group_name_H-M   'P 1'
#
loop_
_entity.id
_entity.type
_entity.pdbx_description
1 polymer ?
#
loop_
_entity_poly.entity_id
_entity_poly.type
_entity_poly.pdbx_seq_one_letter_code
_entity_poly.pdbx_strand_id
1 'polypeptide(L)'
;MRYPKEVIYAVLVVAAIICFIIGYSLGQAYTAQEIKAYQAEISLLKRRNLSLEDRVKELEEELMGLKSENLKLSGTGEALRSRIGELTSRLEKVVRELEEAKRAAEEERAHSAELEDKLSKLSKAAEKLKDDKELLVTLRAGVPETRDEAERFWNDTRELVERIDPNMVPMIDRILYYLDSYFDWVEAAPSENATREAICDWLLNYSRNFEAQQYGRAIAEFRSAAYNLIISHLNEVLIALEEVR
;
A
#
# COMPACT_ATOMS: atom_id res chain seq x y z
N MET A 1 -64.29 -85.76 -111.11
CA MET A 1 -64.77 -84.47 -110.58
C MET A 1 -63.58 -83.72 -109.97
N ARG A 2 -63.24 -82.56 -110.53
CA ARG A 2 -62.12 -81.68 -110.12
C ARG A 2 -62.57 -80.77 -108.97
N TYR A 3 -61.87 -80.79 -107.85
CA TYR A 3 -61.72 -79.62 -106.98
C TYR A 3 -60.21 -79.41 -106.74
N PRO A 4 -59.67 -78.20 -106.93
CA PRO A 4 -58.27 -78.01 -107.23
C PRO A 4 -57.42 -77.81 -105.97
N LYS A 5 -56.16 -78.24 -106.05
CA LYS A 5 -55.07 -77.97 -105.09
C LYS A 5 -54.94 -76.47 -104.72
N GLU A 6 -55.53 -75.58 -105.51
CA GLU A 6 -55.61 -74.13 -105.33
C GLU A 6 -56.40 -73.71 -104.07
N VAL A 7 -57.46 -74.44 -103.68
CA VAL A 7 -58.24 -74.09 -102.46
C VAL A 7 -57.44 -74.38 -101.19
N ILE A 8 -56.67 -75.48 -101.17
CA ILE A 8 -55.81 -75.83 -100.04
C ILE A 8 -54.65 -74.82 -99.92
N TYR A 9 -54.06 -74.41 -101.05
CA TYR A 9 -53.04 -73.36 -101.07
C TYR A 9 -53.58 -72.01 -100.59
N ALA A 10 -54.80 -71.64 -100.99
CA ALA A 10 -55.45 -70.41 -100.53
C ALA A 10 -55.70 -70.41 -99.01
N VAL A 11 -56.16 -71.53 -98.44
CA VAL A 11 -56.35 -71.67 -96.99
C VAL A 11 -55.02 -71.58 -96.23
N LEU A 12 -53.94 -72.18 -96.75
CA LEU A 12 -52.62 -72.10 -96.14
C LEU A 12 -52.03 -70.69 -96.19
N VAL A 13 -52.21 -69.96 -97.30
CA VAL A 13 -51.76 -68.57 -97.44
C VAL A 13 -52.55 -67.65 -96.49
N VAL A 14 -53.86 -67.83 -96.38
CA VAL A 14 -54.70 -67.08 -95.43
C VAL A 14 -54.30 -67.38 -93.99
N ALA A 15 -54.05 -68.64 -93.64
CA ALA A 15 -53.56 -69.01 -92.30
C ALA A 15 -52.19 -68.40 -91.99
N ALA A 16 -51.26 -68.38 -92.97
CA ALA A 16 -49.95 -67.75 -92.81
C ALA A 16 -50.06 -66.22 -92.62
N ILE A 17 -50.94 -65.56 -93.37
CA ILE A 17 -51.23 -64.12 -93.21
C ILE A 17 -51.84 -63.84 -91.84
N ILE A 18 -52.79 -64.66 -91.39
CA ILE A 18 -53.41 -64.52 -90.06
C ILE A 18 -52.36 -64.72 -88.95
N CYS A 19 -51.52 -65.74 -89.03
CA CYS A 19 -50.42 -65.94 -88.08
C CYS A 19 -49.42 -64.79 -88.08
N PHE A 20 -49.12 -64.20 -89.24
CA PHE A 20 -48.24 -63.04 -89.35
C PHE A 20 -48.87 -61.78 -88.75
N ILE A 21 -50.16 -61.52 -89.00
CA ILE A 21 -50.90 -60.39 -88.41
C ILE A 21 -51.01 -60.57 -86.89
N ILE A 22 -51.34 -61.77 -86.40
CA ILE A 22 -51.41 -62.08 -84.97
C ILE A 22 -50.01 -61.91 -84.35
N GLY A 23 -48.98 -62.50 -84.93
CA GLY A 23 -47.59 -62.38 -84.47
C GLY A 23 -47.09 -60.93 -84.46
N TYR A 24 -47.42 -60.13 -85.48
CA TYR A 24 -47.10 -58.71 -85.54
C TYR A 24 -47.86 -57.91 -84.48
N SER A 25 -49.14 -58.18 -84.27
CA SER A 25 -49.96 -57.50 -83.26
C SER A 25 -49.55 -57.84 -81.82
N LEU A 26 -49.21 -59.10 -81.54
CA LEU A 26 -48.65 -59.54 -80.26
C LEU A 26 -47.25 -58.98 -80.05
N GLY A 27 -46.42 -58.93 -81.10
CA GLY A 27 -45.10 -58.28 -81.06
C GLY A 27 -45.22 -56.79 -80.76
N GLN A 28 -46.18 -56.09 -81.36
CA GLN A 28 -46.47 -54.68 -81.04
C GLN A 28 -47.01 -54.49 -79.62
N ALA A 29 -47.91 -55.36 -79.14
CA ALA A 29 -48.44 -55.29 -77.78
C ALA A 29 -47.35 -55.54 -76.72
N TYR A 30 -46.49 -56.53 -76.97
CA TYR A 30 -45.38 -56.88 -76.08
C TYR A 30 -44.32 -55.77 -76.03
N THR A 31 -43.90 -55.26 -77.21
CA THR A 31 -42.98 -54.10 -77.28
C THR A 31 -43.59 -52.84 -76.68
N ALA A 32 -44.88 -52.60 -76.84
CA ALA A 32 -45.57 -51.47 -76.20
C ALA A 32 -45.63 -51.61 -74.67
N GLN A 33 -45.71 -52.82 -74.13
CA GLN A 33 -45.69 -53.07 -72.68
C GLN A 33 -44.30 -52.83 -72.09
N GLU A 34 -43.23 -53.31 -72.74
CA GLU A 34 -41.85 -53.03 -72.35
C GLU A 34 -41.53 -51.54 -72.44
N ILE A 35 -41.95 -50.86 -73.52
CA ILE A 35 -41.79 -49.41 -73.68
C ILE A 35 -42.49 -48.65 -72.54
N LYS A 36 -43.69 -49.07 -72.12
CA LYS A 36 -44.39 -48.45 -70.97
C LYS A 36 -43.66 -48.68 -69.65
N ALA A 37 -43.13 -49.88 -69.42
CA ALA A 37 -42.33 -50.18 -68.23
C ALA A 37 -41.06 -49.33 -68.19
N TYR A 38 -40.34 -49.22 -69.31
CA TYR A 38 -39.16 -48.35 -69.43
C TYR A 38 -39.52 -46.87 -69.27
N GLN A 39 -40.64 -46.40 -69.83
CA GLN A 39 -41.10 -45.02 -69.62
C GLN A 39 -41.42 -44.73 -68.14
N ALA A 40 -42.05 -45.67 -67.44
CA ALA A 40 -42.34 -45.54 -66.02
C ALA A 40 -41.03 -45.46 -65.21
N GLU A 41 -40.07 -46.33 -65.49
CA GLU A 41 -38.75 -46.34 -64.85
C GLU A 41 -37.96 -45.05 -65.13
N ILE A 42 -37.92 -44.59 -66.38
CA ILE A 42 -37.30 -43.32 -66.78
C ILE A 42 -37.96 -42.15 -66.03
N SER A 43 -39.29 -42.15 -65.89
CA SER A 43 -40.01 -41.08 -65.18
C SER A 43 -39.69 -41.05 -63.68
N LEU A 44 -39.50 -42.23 -63.07
CA LEU A 44 -39.14 -42.39 -61.66
C LEU A 44 -37.69 -41.98 -61.41
N LEU A 45 -36.77 -42.42 -62.27
CA LEU A 45 -35.37 -42.02 -62.26
C LEU A 45 -35.25 -40.50 -62.43
N LYS A 46 -36.02 -39.90 -63.34
CA LYS A 46 -36.04 -38.44 -63.53
C LYS A 46 -36.52 -37.71 -62.27
N ARG A 47 -37.57 -38.20 -61.62
CA ARG A 47 -38.05 -37.65 -60.34
C ARG A 47 -37.01 -37.76 -59.23
N ARG A 48 -36.33 -38.91 -59.12
CA ARG A 48 -35.24 -39.09 -58.17
C ARG A 48 -34.06 -38.18 -58.46
N ASN A 49 -33.68 -38.02 -59.73
CA ASN A 49 -32.60 -37.11 -60.11
C ASN A 49 -32.92 -35.67 -59.74
N LEU A 50 -34.14 -35.19 -60.03
CA LEU A 50 -34.59 -33.86 -59.61
C LEU A 50 -34.54 -33.70 -58.09
N SER A 51 -35.05 -34.68 -57.34
CA SER A 51 -35.01 -34.64 -55.87
C SER A 51 -33.58 -34.66 -55.31
N LEU A 52 -32.67 -35.41 -55.94
CA LEU A 52 -31.26 -35.41 -55.56
C LEU A 52 -30.59 -34.07 -55.90
N GLU A 53 -30.92 -33.48 -57.03
CA GLU A 53 -30.41 -32.17 -57.44
C GLU A 53 -30.86 -31.06 -56.47
N ASP A 54 -32.11 -31.10 -56.02
CA ASP A 54 -32.62 -30.17 -54.99
C ASP A 54 -31.89 -30.36 -53.65
N ARG A 55 -31.68 -31.62 -53.21
CA ARG A 55 -30.92 -31.91 -51.99
C ARG A 55 -29.45 -31.50 -52.09
N VAL A 56 -28.84 -31.62 -53.25
CA VAL A 56 -27.47 -31.15 -53.48
C VAL A 56 -27.41 -29.63 -53.33
N LYS A 57 -28.37 -28.89 -53.90
CA LYS A 57 -28.45 -27.43 -53.74
C LYS A 57 -28.64 -27.02 -52.27
N GLU A 58 -29.54 -27.67 -51.56
CA GLU A 58 -29.79 -27.40 -50.13
C GLU A 58 -28.51 -27.64 -49.29
N LEU A 59 -27.82 -28.76 -49.52
CA LEU A 59 -26.55 -29.06 -48.85
C LEU A 59 -25.44 -28.08 -49.23
N GLU A 60 -25.40 -27.59 -50.47
CA GLU A 60 -24.45 -26.56 -50.90
C GLU A 60 -24.72 -25.22 -50.19
N GLU A 61 -25.98 -24.82 -50.03
CA GLU A 61 -26.37 -23.63 -49.28
C GLU A 61 -26.01 -23.74 -47.80
N GLU A 62 -26.30 -24.88 -47.16
CA GLU A 62 -25.90 -25.15 -45.78
C GLU A 62 -24.38 -25.13 -45.60
N LEU A 63 -23.63 -25.75 -46.52
CA LEU A 63 -22.17 -25.76 -46.50
C LEU A 63 -21.60 -24.35 -46.64
N MET A 64 -22.19 -23.51 -47.51
CA MET A 64 -21.81 -22.12 -47.65
C MET A 64 -22.14 -21.30 -46.38
N GLY A 65 -23.29 -21.55 -45.76
CA GLY A 65 -23.68 -20.95 -44.48
C GLY A 65 -22.70 -21.30 -43.35
N LEU A 66 -22.43 -22.59 -43.17
CA LEU A 66 -21.48 -23.09 -42.17
C LEU A 66 -20.06 -22.56 -42.41
N LYS A 67 -19.62 -22.46 -43.68
CA LYS A 67 -18.32 -21.88 -44.02
C LYS A 67 -18.24 -20.40 -43.65
N SER A 68 -19.31 -19.63 -43.90
CA SER A 68 -19.39 -18.22 -43.49
C SER A 68 -19.35 -18.06 -41.97
N GLU A 69 -20.09 -18.89 -41.24
CA GLU A 69 -20.12 -18.88 -39.78
C GLU A 69 -18.76 -19.26 -39.19
N ASN A 70 -18.10 -20.27 -39.75
CA ASN A 70 -16.77 -20.70 -39.31
C ASN A 70 -15.72 -19.59 -39.51
N LEU A 71 -15.79 -18.84 -40.63
CA LEU A 71 -14.93 -17.67 -40.85
C LEU A 71 -15.17 -16.57 -39.80
N LYS A 72 -16.44 -16.31 -39.44
CA LYS A 72 -16.77 -15.34 -38.38
C LYS A 72 -16.23 -15.79 -37.02
N LEU A 73 -16.47 -17.05 -36.66
CA LEU A 73 -15.97 -17.63 -35.41
C LEU A 73 -14.45 -17.59 -35.33
N SER A 74 -13.76 -17.94 -36.42
CA SER A 74 -12.30 -17.83 -36.53
C SER A 74 -11.82 -16.40 -36.27
N GLY A 75 -12.45 -15.40 -36.91
CA GLY A 75 -12.12 -13.99 -36.68
C GLY A 75 -12.35 -13.54 -35.24
N THR A 76 -13.46 -13.97 -34.61
CA THR A 76 -13.70 -13.68 -33.18
C THR A 76 -12.67 -14.36 -32.28
N GLY A 77 -12.23 -15.58 -32.62
CA GLY A 77 -11.20 -16.31 -31.87
C GLY A 77 -9.84 -15.61 -31.92
N GLU A 78 -9.45 -15.08 -33.08
CA GLU A 78 -8.23 -14.29 -33.23
C GLU A 78 -8.29 -12.98 -32.45
N ALA A 79 -9.42 -12.26 -32.52
CA ALA A 79 -9.62 -11.02 -31.77
C ALA A 79 -9.55 -11.23 -30.25
N LEU A 80 -10.20 -12.29 -29.76
CA LEU A 80 -10.14 -12.66 -28.33
C LEU A 80 -8.72 -13.05 -27.91
N ARG A 81 -8.01 -13.83 -28.73
CA ARG A 81 -6.62 -14.22 -28.46
C ARG A 81 -5.69 -13.00 -28.39
N SER A 82 -5.88 -12.03 -29.28
CA SER A 82 -5.14 -10.76 -29.25
C SER A 82 -5.42 -9.98 -27.96
N ARG A 83 -6.70 -9.88 -27.56
CA ARG A 83 -7.10 -9.17 -26.34
C ARG A 83 -6.61 -9.84 -25.06
N ILE A 84 -6.57 -11.18 -25.03
CA ILE A 84 -5.93 -11.93 -23.93
C ILE A 84 -4.45 -11.57 -23.85
N GLY A 85 -3.73 -11.54 -24.98
CA GLY A 85 -2.32 -11.14 -25.00
C GLY A 85 -2.08 -9.72 -24.46
N GLU A 86 -2.91 -8.75 -24.88
CA GLU A 86 -2.82 -7.38 -24.38
C GLU A 86 -3.08 -7.31 -22.87
N LEU A 87 -4.14 -7.96 -22.38
CA LEU A 87 -4.49 -7.95 -20.96
C LEU A 87 -3.43 -8.63 -20.10
N THR A 88 -2.85 -9.74 -20.56
CA THR A 88 -1.73 -10.40 -19.87
C THR A 88 -0.53 -9.48 -19.76
N SER A 89 -0.14 -8.80 -20.85
CA SER A 89 0.99 -7.86 -20.83
C SER A 89 0.74 -6.67 -19.89
N ARG A 90 -0.49 -6.12 -19.89
CA ARG A 90 -0.89 -5.07 -18.95
C ARG A 90 -0.84 -5.55 -17.51
N LEU A 91 -1.33 -6.75 -17.23
CA LEU A 91 -1.31 -7.34 -15.90
C LEU A 91 0.13 -7.51 -15.40
N GLU A 92 1.03 -8.04 -16.24
CA GLU A 92 2.46 -8.17 -15.92
C GLU A 92 3.14 -6.82 -15.66
N LYS A 93 2.72 -5.75 -16.34
CA LYS A 93 3.22 -4.40 -16.10
C LYS A 93 2.75 -3.87 -14.74
N VAL A 94 1.45 -3.97 -14.46
CA VAL A 94 0.85 -3.49 -13.20
C VAL A 94 1.42 -4.27 -12.00
N VAL A 95 1.64 -5.58 -12.13
CA VAL A 95 2.26 -6.39 -11.08
C VAL A 95 3.68 -5.91 -10.77
N ARG A 96 4.48 -5.57 -11.79
CA ARG A 96 5.83 -5.01 -11.58
C ARG A 96 5.79 -3.63 -10.91
N GLU A 97 4.94 -2.74 -11.40
CA GLU A 97 4.76 -1.40 -10.80
C GLU A 97 4.30 -1.50 -9.33
N LEU A 98 3.43 -2.47 -9.01
CA LEU A 98 2.97 -2.71 -7.64
C LEU A 98 4.11 -3.17 -6.73
N GLU A 99 4.95 -4.10 -7.18
CA GLU A 99 6.11 -4.56 -6.40
C GLU A 99 7.15 -3.45 -6.20
N GLU A 100 7.40 -2.62 -7.21
CA GLU A 100 8.27 -1.44 -7.10
C GLU A 100 7.72 -0.42 -6.11
N ALA A 101 6.44 -0.09 -6.21
CA ALA A 101 5.76 0.83 -5.31
C ALA A 101 5.75 0.32 -3.86
N LYS A 102 5.58 -1.01 -3.68
CA LYS A 102 5.62 -1.64 -2.36
C LYS A 102 7.00 -1.51 -1.72
N ARG A 103 8.08 -1.78 -2.46
CA ARG A 103 9.45 -1.61 -1.98
C ARG A 103 9.75 -0.16 -1.60
N ALA A 104 9.41 0.78 -2.47
CA ALA A 104 9.59 2.21 -2.19
C ALA A 104 8.81 2.64 -0.93
N ALA A 105 7.59 2.13 -0.74
CA ALA A 105 6.80 2.41 0.46
C ALA A 105 7.39 1.80 1.74
N GLU A 106 8.03 0.64 1.65
CA GLU A 106 8.73 0.01 2.79
C GLU A 106 10.01 0.78 3.16
N GLU A 107 10.79 1.22 2.17
CA GLU A 107 11.98 2.07 2.37
C GLU A 107 11.61 3.42 3.00
N GLU A 108 10.58 4.10 2.47
CA GLU A 108 10.13 5.39 2.99
C GLU A 108 9.62 5.27 4.45
N ARG A 109 8.95 4.16 4.79
CA ARG A 109 8.54 3.90 6.18
C ARG A 109 9.71 3.71 7.12
N ALA A 110 10.76 2.99 6.68
CA ALA A 110 11.96 2.82 7.49
C ALA A 110 12.68 4.16 7.72
N HIS A 111 12.83 4.98 6.66
CA HIS A 111 13.38 6.33 6.77
C HIS A 111 12.55 7.25 7.66
N SER A 112 11.22 7.19 7.57
CA SER A 112 10.33 7.98 8.43
C SER A 112 10.48 7.61 9.90
N ALA A 113 10.57 6.31 10.21
CA ALA A 113 10.78 5.83 11.59
C ALA A 113 12.14 6.26 12.15
N GLU A 114 13.19 6.24 11.33
CA GLU A 114 14.52 6.74 11.71
C GLU A 114 14.49 8.26 12.01
N LEU A 115 13.81 9.03 11.16
CA LEU A 115 13.65 10.48 11.37
C LEU A 115 12.85 10.80 12.63
N GLU A 116 11.81 10.02 12.94
CA GLU A 116 11.01 10.20 14.15
C GLU A 116 11.83 9.92 15.43
N ASP A 117 12.66 8.87 15.43
CA ASP A 117 13.59 8.60 16.53
C ASP A 117 14.60 9.75 16.71
N LYS A 118 15.20 10.20 15.60
CA LYS A 118 16.12 11.35 15.60
C LYS A 118 15.48 12.62 16.14
N LEU A 119 14.25 12.93 15.73
CA LEU A 119 13.51 14.09 16.20
C LEU A 119 13.18 13.99 17.70
N SER A 120 12.79 12.81 18.17
CA SER A 120 12.53 12.54 19.59
C SER A 120 13.77 12.79 20.47
N LYS A 121 14.94 12.31 20.01
CA LYS A 121 16.23 12.56 20.69
C LYS A 121 16.57 14.06 20.75
N LEU A 122 16.43 14.76 19.62
CA LEU A 122 16.67 16.21 19.57
C LEU A 122 15.70 16.99 20.46
N SER A 123 14.42 16.61 20.52
CA SER A 123 13.42 17.27 21.36
C SER A 123 13.79 17.17 22.84
N LYS A 124 14.15 15.97 23.31
CA LYS A 124 14.60 15.75 24.70
C LYS A 124 15.87 16.54 25.02
N ALA A 125 16.83 16.57 24.10
CA ALA A 125 18.05 17.35 24.26
C ALA A 125 17.76 18.86 24.35
N ALA A 126 16.83 19.37 23.55
CA ALA A 126 16.42 20.78 23.57
C ALA A 126 15.70 21.17 24.88
N GLU A 127 14.83 20.31 25.40
CA GLU A 127 14.17 20.52 26.71
C GLU A 127 15.22 20.60 27.82
N LYS A 128 16.16 19.65 27.84
CA LYS A 128 17.25 19.61 28.82
C LYS A 128 18.13 20.87 28.79
N LEU A 129 18.50 21.34 27.59
CA LEU A 129 19.24 22.59 27.42
C LEU A 129 18.45 23.83 27.86
N LYS A 130 17.12 23.84 27.66
CA LYS A 130 16.26 24.96 28.08
C LYS A 130 16.27 25.09 29.59
N ASP A 131 16.10 23.97 30.29
CA ASP A 131 16.13 23.90 31.75
C ASP A 131 17.51 24.29 32.30
N ASP A 132 18.60 23.74 31.75
CA ASP A 132 19.97 24.10 32.14
C ASP A 132 20.27 25.59 31.94
N LYS A 133 19.77 26.17 30.83
CA LYS A 133 19.91 27.61 30.56
C LYS A 133 19.22 28.45 31.63
N GLU A 134 18.00 28.08 32.01
CA GLU A 134 17.24 28.79 33.04
C GLU A 134 17.96 28.76 34.39
N LEU A 135 18.52 27.59 34.75
CA LEU A 135 19.35 27.45 35.94
C LEU A 135 20.62 28.31 35.86
N LEU A 136 21.35 28.28 34.73
CA LEU A 136 22.54 29.12 34.54
C LEU A 136 22.24 30.62 34.66
N VAL A 137 21.12 31.08 34.11
CA VAL A 137 20.68 32.48 34.23
C VAL A 137 20.43 32.83 35.69
N THR A 138 19.76 31.96 36.44
CA THR A 138 19.48 32.11 37.87
C THR A 138 20.78 32.16 38.68
N LEU A 139 21.71 31.24 38.44
CA LEU A 139 23.03 31.23 39.10
C LEU A 139 23.85 32.50 38.81
N ARG A 140 23.70 33.07 37.61
CA ARG A 140 24.37 34.30 37.19
C ARG A 140 23.77 35.57 37.83
N ALA A 141 22.46 35.60 38.07
CA ALA A 141 21.78 36.78 38.63
C ALA A 141 22.32 37.18 40.02
N GLY A 142 22.92 36.24 40.74
CA GLY A 142 23.44 36.48 42.09
C GLY A 142 22.33 36.45 43.13
N VAL A 143 22.72 36.37 44.40
CA VAL A 143 21.76 36.36 45.52
C VAL A 143 21.42 37.81 45.87
N PRO A 144 20.13 38.17 46.02
CA PRO A 144 19.73 39.51 46.44
C PRO A 144 20.30 39.92 47.81
N GLU A 145 20.38 41.24 48.03
CA GLU A 145 20.99 41.82 49.25
C GLU A 145 20.01 41.89 50.43
N THR A 146 18.71 41.73 50.21
CA THR A 146 17.69 41.79 51.26
C THR A 146 17.15 40.39 51.61
N ARG A 147 16.75 40.19 52.86
CA ARG A 147 16.23 38.91 53.37
C ARG A 147 15.05 38.42 52.55
N ASP A 148 14.01 39.24 52.40
CA ASP A 148 12.78 38.89 51.69
C ASP A 148 13.04 38.55 50.22
N GLU A 149 13.95 39.26 49.55
CA GLU A 149 14.30 38.98 48.15
C GLU A 149 15.15 37.71 48.03
N ALA A 150 16.07 37.46 48.96
CA ALA A 150 16.86 36.24 48.98
C ALA A 150 15.98 35.01 49.26
N GLU A 151 15.03 35.11 50.18
CA GLU A 151 14.07 34.04 50.46
C GLU A 151 13.22 33.73 49.23
N ARG A 152 12.67 34.77 48.56
CA ARG A 152 11.95 34.59 47.28
C ARG A 152 12.84 33.97 46.22
N PHE A 153 14.05 34.49 46.03
CA PHE A 153 15.02 33.96 45.07
C PHE A 153 15.31 32.48 45.28
N TRP A 154 15.53 32.05 46.53
CA TRP A 154 15.82 30.65 46.84
C TRP A 154 14.60 29.75 46.71
N ASN A 155 13.39 30.23 47.04
CA ASN A 155 12.17 29.48 46.78
C ASN A 155 11.88 29.32 45.28
N ASP A 156 12.06 30.37 44.47
CA ASP A 156 11.94 30.27 43.01
C ASP A 156 13.00 29.32 42.43
N THR A 157 14.23 29.40 42.94
CA THR A 157 15.32 28.48 42.57
C THR A 157 15.00 27.04 42.97
N ARG A 158 14.32 26.83 44.11
CA ARG A 158 13.89 25.52 44.58
C ARG A 158 12.91 24.87 43.60
N GLU A 159 11.89 25.62 43.15
CA GLU A 159 10.93 25.15 42.16
C GLU A 159 11.59 24.79 40.83
N LEU A 160 12.54 25.63 40.38
CA LEU A 160 13.33 25.36 39.20
C LEU A 160 14.14 24.07 39.34
N VAL A 161 14.87 23.92 40.45
CA VAL A 161 15.70 22.74 40.71
C VAL A 161 14.85 21.47 40.86
N GLU A 162 13.68 21.56 41.48
CA GLU A 162 12.73 20.43 41.60
C GLU A 162 12.30 19.90 40.22
N ARG A 163 12.15 20.79 39.23
CA ARG A 163 11.87 20.39 37.84
C ARG A 163 13.06 19.73 37.14
N ILE A 164 14.28 20.19 37.43
CA ILE A 164 15.51 19.76 36.73
C ILE A 164 16.08 18.47 37.34
N ASP A 165 16.36 18.49 38.65
CA ASP A 165 16.85 17.36 39.43
C ASP A 165 16.33 17.45 40.88
N PRO A 166 15.27 16.69 41.22
CA PRO A 166 14.71 16.65 42.57
C PRO A 166 15.74 16.32 43.66
N ASN A 167 16.83 15.62 43.35
CA ASN A 167 17.85 15.25 44.34
C ASN A 167 18.67 16.45 44.84
N MET A 168 18.61 17.58 44.12
CA MET A 168 19.30 18.81 44.50
C MET A 168 18.45 19.73 45.38
N VAL A 169 17.13 19.49 45.50
CA VAL A 169 16.22 20.27 46.36
C VAL A 169 16.71 20.38 47.81
N PRO A 170 17.22 19.30 48.46
CA PRO A 170 17.75 19.40 49.82
C PRO A 170 18.92 20.37 49.98
N MET A 171 19.65 20.67 48.90
CA MET A 171 20.72 21.68 48.94
C MET A 171 20.14 23.09 49.06
N ILE A 172 19.02 23.36 48.38
CA ILE A 172 18.29 24.63 48.50
C ILE A 172 17.62 24.74 49.87
N ASP A 173 16.98 23.67 50.34
CA ASP A 173 16.36 23.64 51.67
C ASP A 173 17.40 23.94 52.77
N ARG A 174 18.64 23.45 52.60
CA ARG A 174 19.76 23.79 53.49
C ARG A 174 20.18 25.26 53.40
N ILE A 175 20.12 25.88 52.23
CA ILE A 175 20.39 27.33 52.08
C ILE A 175 19.31 28.13 52.80
N LEU A 176 18.03 27.79 52.59
CA LEU A 176 16.89 28.40 53.26
C LEU A 176 16.98 28.27 54.79
N TYR A 177 17.40 27.09 55.29
CA TYR A 177 17.60 26.86 56.72
C TYR A 177 18.60 27.84 57.37
N TYR A 178 19.69 28.19 56.68
CA TYR A 178 20.72 29.10 57.21
C TYR A 178 20.47 30.58 56.86
N LEU A 179 19.43 30.88 56.09
CA LEU A 179 19.15 32.22 55.58
C LEU A 179 18.96 33.22 56.71
N ASP A 180 18.09 32.91 57.67
CA ASP A 180 17.81 33.79 58.80
C ASP A 180 19.06 34.08 59.63
N SER A 181 19.83 33.05 59.99
CA SER A 181 21.05 33.23 60.79
C SER A 181 22.10 34.11 60.09
N TYR A 182 22.16 34.09 58.76
CA TYR A 182 23.02 35.00 57.99
C TYR A 182 22.47 36.43 57.99
N PHE A 183 21.19 36.62 57.68
CA PHE A 183 20.60 37.96 57.62
C PHE A 183 20.50 38.61 59.01
N ASP A 184 20.26 37.85 60.08
CA ASP A 184 20.35 38.33 61.46
C ASP A 184 21.74 38.92 61.76
N TRP A 185 22.80 38.31 61.23
CA TRP A 185 24.16 38.84 61.36
C TRP A 185 24.37 40.10 60.49
N VAL A 186 23.90 40.10 59.25
CA VAL A 186 24.00 41.25 58.34
C VAL A 186 23.24 42.47 58.89
N GLU A 187 22.03 42.27 59.37
CA GLU A 187 21.16 43.31 59.92
C GLU A 187 21.63 43.82 61.28
N ALA A 188 22.36 43.00 62.04
CA ALA A 188 23.05 43.42 63.26
C ALA A 188 24.33 44.25 62.99
N ALA A 189 24.62 44.60 61.74
CA ALA A 189 25.75 45.44 61.39
C ALA A 189 25.70 46.80 62.14
N PRO A 190 26.79 47.22 62.79
CA PRO A 190 26.84 48.52 63.43
C PRO A 190 26.64 49.66 62.42
N SER A 191 25.97 50.74 62.83
CA SER A 191 25.79 51.94 62.02
C SER A 191 27.13 52.56 61.59
N GLU A 192 27.16 53.37 60.54
CA GLU A 192 28.38 54.02 60.03
C GLU A 192 29.18 54.83 61.08
N ASN A 193 28.51 55.34 62.12
CA ASN A 193 29.13 56.09 63.21
C ASN A 193 29.55 55.23 64.42
N ALA A 194 29.53 53.90 64.29
CA ALA A 194 29.86 52.99 65.38
C ALA A 194 31.34 53.06 65.78
N THR A 195 31.62 52.71 67.03
CA THR A 195 33.01 52.63 67.52
C THR A 195 33.74 51.45 66.87
N ARG A 196 35.07 51.52 66.84
CA ARG A 196 35.92 50.45 66.31
C ARG A 196 35.67 49.14 67.04
N GLU A 197 35.47 49.20 68.36
CA GLU A 197 35.18 48.05 69.21
C GLU A 197 33.88 47.36 68.78
N ALA A 198 32.81 48.12 68.51
CA ALA A 198 31.53 47.56 68.05
C ALA A 198 31.65 46.88 66.68
N ILE A 199 32.46 47.45 65.77
CA ILE A 199 32.75 46.84 64.46
C ILE A 199 33.55 45.54 64.64
N CYS A 200 34.58 45.54 65.51
CA CYS A 200 35.36 44.34 65.80
C CYS A 200 34.51 43.24 66.44
N ASP A 201 33.62 43.59 67.37
CA ASP A 201 32.73 42.63 68.03
C ASP A 201 31.73 42.02 67.04
N TRP A 202 31.19 42.80 66.12
CA TRP A 202 30.32 42.30 65.05
C TRP A 202 31.05 41.34 64.09
N LEU A 203 32.29 41.67 63.70
CA LEU A 203 33.12 40.78 62.87
C LEU A 203 33.49 39.48 63.61
N LEU A 204 33.82 39.57 64.91
CA LEU A 204 34.08 38.39 65.74
C LEU A 204 32.80 37.58 65.97
N ASN A 205 31.62 38.22 66.00
CA ASN A 205 30.35 37.52 66.08
C ASN A 205 30.16 36.61 64.85
N TYR A 206 30.45 37.09 63.63
CA TYR A 206 30.44 36.23 62.45
C TYR A 206 31.32 34.98 62.62
N SER A 207 32.51 35.14 63.21
CA SER A 207 33.43 34.02 63.43
C SER A 207 32.89 32.96 64.41
N ARG A 208 31.99 33.38 65.32
CA ARG A 208 31.34 32.54 66.33
C ARG A 208 29.98 32.01 65.87
N ASN A 209 29.29 32.72 64.97
CA ASN A 209 28.02 32.33 64.39
C ASN A 209 28.25 31.29 63.28
N PHE A 210 28.30 30.03 63.70
CA PHE A 210 28.52 28.90 62.80
C PHE A 210 27.48 28.84 61.67
N GLU A 211 26.20 29.10 61.98
CA GLU A 211 25.08 29.02 61.04
C GLU A 211 25.16 30.10 59.97
N ALA A 212 25.47 31.35 60.33
CA ALA A 212 25.70 32.44 59.37
C ALA A 212 26.82 32.10 58.38
N GLN A 213 27.87 31.40 58.82
CA GLN A 213 28.94 30.94 57.93
C GLN A 213 28.49 29.80 57.01
N GLN A 214 27.54 28.96 57.45
CA GLN A 214 27.05 27.85 56.64
C GLN A 214 26.22 28.34 55.45
N TYR A 215 25.59 29.50 55.53
CA TYR A 215 24.82 30.06 54.40
C TYR A 215 25.67 30.18 53.13
N GLY A 216 26.80 30.90 53.18
CA GLY A 216 27.70 31.05 52.03
C GLY A 216 28.30 29.73 51.54
N ARG A 217 28.55 28.78 52.45
CA ARG A 217 29.05 27.44 52.10
C ARG A 217 27.99 26.61 51.38
N ALA A 218 26.75 26.61 51.88
CA ALA A 218 25.63 25.90 51.26
C ALA A 218 25.38 26.43 49.83
N ILE A 219 25.49 27.75 49.62
CA ILE A 219 25.41 28.36 48.30
C ILE A 219 26.54 27.87 47.38
N ALA A 220 27.77 27.83 47.88
CA ALA A 220 28.92 27.37 47.10
C ALA A 220 28.81 25.87 46.73
N GLU A 221 28.37 25.04 47.67
CA GLU A 221 28.10 23.61 47.46
C GLU A 221 27.02 23.41 46.39
N PHE A 222 25.88 24.10 46.51
CA PHE A 222 24.81 24.07 45.51
C PHE A 222 25.30 24.52 44.12
N ARG A 223 26.02 25.65 44.03
CA ARG A 223 26.57 26.14 42.76
C ARG A 223 27.50 25.13 42.11
N SER A 224 28.39 24.51 42.89
CA SER A 224 29.28 23.47 42.37
C SER A 224 28.49 22.26 41.85
N ALA A 225 27.47 21.82 42.59
CA ALA A 225 26.62 20.71 42.15
C ALA A 225 25.85 21.05 40.87
N ALA A 226 25.28 22.27 40.80
CA ALA A 226 24.53 22.74 39.64
C ALA A 226 25.41 22.82 38.38
N TYR A 227 26.62 23.35 38.48
CA TYR A 227 27.55 23.36 37.35
C TYR A 227 27.93 21.96 36.89
N ASN A 228 28.17 21.03 37.82
CA ASN A 228 28.45 19.64 37.48
C ASN A 228 27.27 18.96 36.78
N LEU A 229 26.05 19.20 37.25
CA LEU A 229 24.82 18.70 36.62
C LEU A 229 24.72 19.21 35.17
N ILE A 230 24.84 20.53 34.98
CA ILE A 230 24.78 21.17 33.66
C ILE A 230 25.86 20.60 32.73
N ILE A 231 27.10 20.41 33.22
CA ILE A 231 28.17 19.80 32.42
C ILE A 231 27.82 18.35 32.03
N SER A 232 27.27 17.56 32.94
CA SER A 232 26.80 16.20 32.64
C SER A 232 25.72 16.22 31.56
N HIS A 233 24.74 17.11 31.71
CA HIS A 233 23.65 17.28 30.78
C HIS A 233 24.13 17.70 29.38
N LEU A 234 25.09 18.62 29.29
CA LEU A 234 25.72 19.02 28.03
C LEU A 234 26.43 17.85 27.34
N ASN A 235 27.09 16.97 28.10
CA ASN A 235 27.71 15.77 27.53
C ASN A 235 26.68 14.80 26.97
N GLU A 236 25.57 14.58 27.69
CA GLU A 236 24.46 13.74 27.21
C GLU A 236 23.83 14.31 25.93
N VAL A 237 23.64 15.62 25.88
CA VAL A 237 23.15 16.32 24.68
C VAL A 237 24.12 16.18 23.52
N LEU A 238 25.43 16.28 23.77
CA LEU A 238 26.45 16.10 22.73
C LEU A 238 26.41 14.68 22.14
N ILE A 239 26.29 13.66 22.98
CA ILE A 239 26.12 12.27 22.54
C ILE A 239 24.84 12.12 21.70
N ALA A 240 23.72 12.68 22.17
CA ALA A 240 22.47 12.64 21.42
C ALA A 240 22.57 13.33 20.05
N LEU A 241 23.33 14.43 19.94
CA LEU A 241 23.58 15.11 18.67
C LEU A 241 24.48 14.28 17.74
N GLU A 242 25.47 13.56 18.28
CA GLU A 242 26.32 12.66 17.49
C GLU A 242 25.53 11.46 16.95
N GLU A 243 24.59 10.91 17.72
CA GLU A 243 23.73 9.80 17.28
C GLU A 243 22.71 10.20 16.20
N VAL A 244 22.38 11.49 16.10
CA VAL A 244 21.42 12.01 15.12
C VAL A 244 22.11 12.39 13.80
N ARG A 245 23.43 12.59 13.81
CA ARG A 245 24.25 12.95 12.65
C ARG A 245 24.35 11.83 11.61
#